data_AF-A0A1M6Y4G5-F1
#
_entry.id   AF-A0A1M6Y4G5-F1
#
_cell.length_a   1.000
_cell.length_b   1.000
_cell.length_c   1.000
_cell.angle_alpha   90.00
_cell.angle_beta   90.00
_cell.angle_gamma   90.00
#
_symmetry.space_group_name_H-M   'P 1'
#
loop_
_entity.id
_entity.type
_entity.pdbx_description
1 polymer ?
#
loop_
_entity_poly.entity_id
_entity_poly.type
_entity_poly.pdbx_seq_one_letter_code
_entity_poly.pdbx_strand_id
1 'polypeptide(L)'
;MADTEKPLLIKRYASRRLYNTETSDYVTLDDIAEFIRLGREVQIIDLKSGDDLTRQYLLQIIAEHESRGDNVLPINVLTDLVRSYTNQATSVVPDFLAASFEMLREGQSAMVENMTKGNPLASMPGMDAMRAQQEAFLKAMTGGFGGMTSAPAREDDAKDEDQEDLDAIRKQLSELQDKLSKMNK
;
A
#
# COMPACT_ATOMS: atom_id res chain seq x y z
N MET A 1 7.32 10.96 14.95
CA MET A 1 6.42 11.74 14.08
C MET A 1 7.32 12.74 13.38
N ALA A 2 7.69 12.45 12.13
CA ALA A 2 8.71 13.19 11.41
C ALA A 2 8.06 14.39 10.72
N ASP A 3 8.75 15.53 10.71
CA ASP A 3 8.38 16.84 10.17
C ASP A 3 7.56 16.82 8.86
N THR A 4 6.25 16.59 8.97
CA THR A 4 5.28 16.67 7.86
C THR A 4 4.69 18.06 7.67
N GLU A 5 5.07 19.05 8.50
CA GLU A 5 4.46 20.39 8.40
C GLU A 5 4.98 21.23 7.24
N LYS A 6 6.16 20.91 6.68
CA LYS A 6 6.74 21.70 5.59
C LYS A 6 6.64 20.94 4.25
N PRO A 7 6.00 21.52 3.22
CA PRO A 7 5.95 20.90 1.91
C PRO A 7 7.36 20.76 1.32
N LEU A 8 7.60 19.64 0.66
CA LEU A 8 8.82 19.37 -0.09
C LEU A 8 8.93 20.37 -1.24
N LEU A 9 9.88 21.29 -1.13
CA LEU A 9 10.07 22.32 -2.14
C LEU A 9 10.95 21.80 -3.27
N ILE A 10 10.40 21.81 -4.48
CA ILE A 10 11.07 21.46 -5.72
C ILE A 10 11.27 22.75 -6.53
N LYS A 11 12.51 22.99 -6.97
CA LYS A 11 12.86 24.14 -7.80
C LYS A 11 13.02 23.72 -9.26
N ARG A 12 12.27 24.38 -10.14
CA ARG A 12 12.46 24.25 -11.59
C ARG A 12 13.49 25.26 -12.07
N TYR A 13 14.47 24.77 -12.80
CA TYR A 13 15.43 25.62 -13.51
C TYR A 13 15.08 25.67 -15.00
N ALA A 14 15.65 26.65 -15.71
CA ALA A 14 15.33 26.93 -17.11
C ALA A 14 15.47 25.73 -18.07
N SER A 15 16.23 24.69 -17.70
CA SER A 15 16.48 23.48 -18.50
C SER A 15 15.42 22.37 -18.34
N ARG A 16 14.23 22.68 -17.84
CA ARG A 16 13.15 21.72 -17.46
C ARG A 16 13.51 20.78 -16.30
N ARG A 17 14.72 20.87 -15.76
CA ARG A 17 15.17 20.04 -14.64
C ARG A 17 14.55 20.51 -13.33
N LEU A 18 14.13 19.56 -12.53
CA LEU A 18 13.56 19.75 -11.20
C LEU A 18 14.61 19.35 -10.16
N TYR A 19 14.74 20.15 -9.11
CA TYR A 19 15.70 19.91 -8.04
C TYR A 19 14.99 19.89 -6.70
N ASN A 20 15.32 18.89 -5.90
CA ASN A 20 14.85 18.81 -4.53
C ASN A 20 15.70 19.72 -3.64
N THR A 21 15.05 20.56 -2.83
CA THR A 21 15.76 21.49 -1.93
C THR A 21 16.25 20.86 -0.63
N GLU A 22 15.76 19.68 -0.26
CA GLU A 22 16.21 18.93 0.92
C GLU A 22 17.46 18.11 0.61
N THR A 23 17.43 17.36 -0.49
CA THR A 23 18.53 16.47 -0.92
C THR A 23 19.52 17.15 -1.90
N SER A 24 19.16 18.32 -2.45
CA SER A 24 19.98 19.09 -3.40
C SER A 24 20.35 18.32 -4.69
N ASP A 25 19.52 17.36 -5.09
CA ASP A 25 19.72 16.52 -6.26
C ASP A 25 18.61 16.71 -7.31
N TYR A 26 18.85 16.10 -8.48
CA TYR A 26 17.89 16.09 -9.57
C TYR A 26 16.80 15.08 -9.30
N VAL A 27 15.55 15.50 -9.53
CA VAL A 27 14.38 14.63 -9.41
C VAL A 27 13.58 14.62 -10.71
N THR A 28 12.95 13.48 -10.98
CA THR A 28 12.04 13.26 -12.10
C THR A 28 10.58 13.43 -11.66
N LEU A 29 9.65 13.37 -12.62
CA LEU A 29 8.22 13.38 -12.30
C LEU A 29 7.77 12.11 -11.59
N ASP A 30 8.39 10.97 -11.89
CA ASP A 30 8.10 9.71 -11.20
C ASP A 30 8.56 9.76 -9.73
N ASP A 31 9.72 10.37 -9.43
CA ASP A 31 10.19 10.57 -8.05
C ASP A 31 9.23 11.47 -7.26
N ILE A 32 8.73 12.54 -7.90
CA ILE A 32 7.73 13.44 -7.28
C ILE A 32 6.42 12.70 -7.00
N ALA A 33 5.98 11.85 -7.93
CA ALA A 33 4.81 11.01 -7.71
C ALA A 33 5.02 10.04 -6.54
N GLU A 34 6.22 9.49 -6.37
CA GLU A 34 6.57 8.64 -5.23
C GLU A 34 6.50 9.41 -3.90
N PHE A 35 7.06 10.62 -3.82
CA PHE A 35 6.97 11.45 -2.62
C PHE A 35 5.51 11.72 -2.22
N ILE A 36 4.65 12.03 -3.21
CA ILE A 36 3.22 12.27 -2.96
C ILE A 36 2.51 10.99 -2.48
N ARG A 37 2.83 9.83 -3.05
CA ARG A 37 2.30 8.52 -2.60
C ARG A 37 2.72 8.18 -1.17
N LEU A 38 3.91 8.61 -0.76
CA LEU A 38 4.41 8.51 0.62
C LEU A 38 3.73 9.50 1.58
N GLY A 39 2.79 10.32 1.09
CA GLY A 39 2.02 11.28 1.88
C GLY A 39 2.74 12.61 2.10
N ARG A 40 3.81 12.92 1.34
CA ARG A 40 4.48 14.23 1.40
C ARG A 40 3.74 15.22 0.52
N GLU A 41 3.47 16.41 1.05
CA GLU A 41 3.06 17.54 0.23
C GLU A 41 4.25 18.06 -0.57
N VAL A 42 4.03 18.39 -1.84
CA VAL A 42 5.08 18.87 -2.75
C VAL A 42 4.67 20.22 -3.32
N GLN A 43 5.61 21.17 -3.33
CA GLN A 43 5.44 22.47 -3.98
C GLN A 43 6.52 22.67 -5.04
N ILE A 44 6.14 23.04 -6.25
CA ILE A 44 7.05 23.23 -7.38
C ILE A 44 7.06 24.70 -7.78
N ILE A 45 8.23 25.34 -7.65
CA ILE A 45 8.40 26.77 -7.95
C ILE A 45 9.41 26.96 -9.08
N ASP A 46 9.09 27.84 -10.05
CA ASP A 46 10.06 28.28 -11.06
C ASP A 46 11.08 29.23 -10.42
N LEU A 47 12.37 28.91 -10.52
CA LEU A 47 13.40 29.76 -9.95
C LEU A 47 13.51 31.11 -10.67
N LYS A 48 13.14 31.17 -11.95
CA LYS A 48 13.32 32.36 -12.79
C LYS A 48 12.20 33.37 -12.61
N SER A 49 10.95 32.89 -12.59
CA SER A 49 9.76 33.75 -12.45
C SER A 49 9.20 33.78 -11.04
N GLY A 50 9.49 32.77 -10.20
CA GLY A 50 8.86 32.60 -8.90
C GLY A 50 7.45 32.02 -8.96
N ASP A 51 6.98 31.62 -10.14
CA ASP A 51 5.63 31.09 -10.32
C ASP A 51 5.46 29.72 -9.65
N ASP A 52 4.30 29.51 -9.05
CA ASP A 52 3.89 28.20 -8.55
C ASP A 52 3.40 27.34 -9.72
N LEU A 53 4.20 26.32 -10.05
CA LEU A 53 3.94 25.37 -11.13
C LEU A 53 3.35 24.05 -10.62
N THR A 54 3.04 23.95 -9.32
CA THR A 54 2.59 22.70 -8.68
C THR A 54 1.39 22.10 -9.41
N ARG A 55 0.36 22.90 -9.70
CA ARG A 55 -0.83 22.44 -10.42
C ARG A 55 -0.49 21.88 -11.80
N GLN A 56 0.37 22.57 -12.56
CA GLN A 56 0.73 22.17 -13.91
C GLN A 56 1.44 20.82 -13.90
N TYR A 57 2.39 20.63 -12.98
CA TYR A 57 3.15 19.40 -12.89
C TYR A 57 2.35 18.23 -12.32
N LEU A 58 1.42 18.47 -11.37
CA LEU A 58 0.49 17.43 -10.92
C LEU A 58 -0.39 16.91 -12.05
N LEU A 59 -0.91 17.79 -12.91
CA LEU A 59 -1.68 17.40 -14.09
C LEU A 59 -0.81 16.59 -15.08
N GLN A 60 0.46 16.98 -15.25
CA GLN A 60 1.38 16.25 -16.11
C GLN A 60 1.66 14.83 -15.56
N ILE A 61 1.90 14.69 -14.26
CA ILE A 61 2.11 13.39 -13.60
C ILE A 61 0.89 12.48 -13.82
N ILE A 62 -0.32 13.00 -13.62
CA ILE A 62 -1.57 12.26 -13.84
C ILE A 62 -1.66 11.80 -15.31
N ALA A 63 -1.42 12.70 -16.26
CA ALA A 63 -1.50 12.38 -17.69
C ALA A 63 -0.47 11.32 -18.12
N GLU A 64 0.76 11.40 -17.62
CA GLU A 64 1.81 10.40 -17.89
C GLU A 64 1.43 9.03 -17.32
N HIS A 65 0.85 8.98 -16.12
CA HIS A 65 0.38 7.73 -15.52
C HIS A 65 -0.79 7.10 -16.27
N GLU A 66 -1.78 7.90 -16.68
CA GLU A 66 -2.93 7.45 -17.48
C GLU A 66 -2.46 6.87 -18.83
N SER A 67 -1.48 7.52 -19.48
CA SER A 67 -0.93 7.05 -20.78
C SER A 67 -0.25 5.68 -20.72
N ARG A 68 0.19 5.25 -19.53
CA ARG A 68 0.86 3.94 -19.29
C ARG A 68 -0.14 2.79 -19.09
N GLY A 69 -1.44 3.07 -19.09
CA GLY A 69 -2.52 2.05 -19.07
C GLY A 69 -3.17 1.82 -17.71
N ASP A 70 -2.70 2.48 -16.66
CA ASP A 70 -3.34 2.49 -15.34
C ASP A 70 -4.44 3.57 -15.32
N ASN A 71 -5.47 3.38 -16.13
CA ASN A 71 -6.54 4.36 -16.30
C ASN A 71 -7.43 4.40 -15.04
N VAL A 72 -7.11 5.31 -14.12
CA VAL A 72 -7.90 5.51 -12.88
C VAL A 72 -9.04 6.50 -13.13
N LEU A 73 -8.93 7.36 -14.14
CA LEU A 73 -9.89 8.42 -14.41
C LEU A 73 -10.84 8.07 -15.56
N PRO A 74 -12.15 7.93 -15.31
CA PRO A 74 -13.13 7.66 -16.37
C PRO A 74 -13.19 8.80 -17.40
N ILE A 75 -13.32 8.46 -18.69
CA ILE A 75 -13.37 9.43 -19.81
C ILE A 75 -14.49 10.48 -19.63
N ASN A 76 -15.63 10.10 -19.05
CA ASN A 76 -16.72 11.03 -18.75
C ASN A 76 -16.29 12.11 -17.74
N VAL A 77 -15.51 11.76 -16.71
CA VAL A 77 -14.99 12.72 -15.72
C VAL A 77 -14.04 13.72 -16.39
N LEU A 78 -13.13 13.23 -17.24
CA LEU A 78 -12.21 14.09 -18.01
C LEU A 78 -12.97 15.03 -18.95
N THR A 79 -14.00 14.52 -19.63
CA THR A 79 -14.85 15.31 -20.54
C THR A 79 -15.60 16.40 -19.79
N ASP A 80 -16.17 16.08 -18.62
CA ASP A 80 -16.91 17.02 -17.80
C ASP A 80 -16.00 18.07 -17.15
N LEU A 81 -14.77 17.68 -16.76
CA LEU A 81 -13.73 18.62 -16.33
C LEU A 81 -13.40 19.62 -17.45
N VAL A 82 -13.17 19.18 -18.69
CA VAL A 82 -12.90 20.10 -19.81
C VAL A 82 -14.10 21.02 -20.09
N ARG A 83 -15.33 20.50 -20.03
CA ARG A 83 -16.55 21.31 -20.21
C ARG A 83 -16.75 22.34 -19.09
N SER A 84 -16.36 22.01 -17.86
CA SER A 84 -16.47 22.89 -16.69
C SER A 84 -15.70 24.20 -16.88
N TYR A 85 -14.54 24.15 -17.55
CA TYR A 85 -13.72 25.34 -17.80
C TYR A 85 -14.33 26.30 -18.82
N THR A 86 -15.13 25.80 -19.77
CA THR A 86 -15.80 26.62 -20.79
C THR A 86 -17.11 27.21 -20.29
N ASN A 87 -17.83 26.48 -19.43
CA ASN A 87 -19.10 26.92 -18.86
C ASN A 87 -18.89 27.50 -17.45
N GLN A 88 -18.27 28.69 -17.37
CA GLN A 88 -18.01 29.43 -16.12
C GLN A 88 -19.26 29.73 -15.26
N ALA A 89 -20.48 29.46 -15.75
CA ALA A 89 -21.69 29.91 -15.08
C ALA A 89 -22.08 29.09 -13.84
N THR A 90 -21.80 27.78 -13.73
CA THR A 90 -22.25 26.96 -12.57
C THR A 90 -21.59 25.57 -12.50
N SER A 91 -20.29 25.42 -12.75
CA SER A 91 -19.69 24.08 -12.58
C SER A 91 -19.33 23.82 -11.12
N VAL A 92 -20.24 23.18 -10.39
CA VAL A 92 -19.99 22.60 -9.05
C VAL A 92 -19.13 21.32 -9.11
N VAL A 93 -18.75 20.88 -10.32
CA VAL A 93 -18.07 19.61 -10.55
C VAL A 93 -16.68 19.55 -9.90
N PRO A 94 -15.82 20.60 -10.01
CA PRO A 94 -14.50 20.56 -9.36
C PRO A 94 -14.61 20.46 -7.83
N ASP A 95 -15.51 21.23 -7.22
CA ASP A 95 -15.71 21.22 -5.76
C ASP A 95 -16.35 19.92 -5.28
N PHE A 96 -17.30 19.36 -6.05
CA PHE A 96 -17.92 18.07 -5.74
C PHE A 96 -16.92 16.90 -5.83
N LEU A 97 -16.05 16.89 -6.84
CA LEU A 97 -14.99 15.89 -6.96
C LEU A 97 -13.98 16.00 -5.82
N ALA A 98 -13.55 17.22 -5.47
CA ALA A 98 -12.68 17.45 -4.32
C ALA A 98 -13.30 16.92 -3.03
N ALA A 99 -14.57 17.28 -2.75
CA ALA A 99 -15.29 16.80 -1.57
C ALA A 99 -15.47 15.27 -1.56
N SER A 100 -15.72 14.66 -2.73
CA SER A 100 -15.88 13.21 -2.86
C SER A 100 -14.57 12.46 -2.63
N PHE A 101 -13.45 12.97 -3.16
CA PHE A 101 -12.13 12.39 -2.91
C PHE A 101 -11.69 12.55 -1.45
N GLU A 102 -11.98 13.69 -0.83
CA GLU A 102 -11.74 13.92 0.60
C GLU A 102 -12.53 12.93 1.46
N MET A 103 -13.83 12.77 1.20
CA MET A 103 -14.68 11.79 1.89
C MET A 103 -14.23 10.35 1.67
N LEU A 104 -13.69 10.00 0.49
CA LEU A 104 -13.13 8.66 0.23
C LEU A 104 -11.84 8.42 1.02
N ARG A 105 -10.95 9.42 1.07
CA ARG A 105 -9.69 9.41 1.84
C ARG A 105 -9.96 9.27 3.33
N GLU A 106 -10.87 10.08 3.86
CA GLU A 106 -11.31 10.03 5.26
C GLU A 106 -12.11 8.76 5.55
N GLY A 107 -12.95 8.31 4.61
CA GLY A 107 -13.82 7.15 4.74
C GLY A 107 -13.06 5.83 4.87
N GLN A 108 -11.95 5.62 4.16
CA GLN A 108 -11.10 4.45 4.39
C GLN A 108 -10.50 4.47 5.80
N SER A 109 -10.01 5.62 6.24
CA SER A 109 -9.42 5.79 7.58
C SER A 109 -10.47 5.57 8.67
N ALA A 110 -11.65 6.18 8.52
CA ALA A 110 -12.77 6.08 9.45
C ALA A 110 -13.45 4.70 9.43
N MET A 111 -13.49 4.00 8.30
CA MET A 111 -14.00 2.62 8.22
C MET A 111 -13.06 1.64 8.91
N VAL A 112 -11.74 1.77 8.73
CA VAL A 112 -10.75 0.99 9.47
C VAL A 112 -10.83 1.30 10.97
N GLU A 113 -10.94 2.58 11.34
CA GLU A 113 -11.04 2.99 12.74
C GLU A 113 -12.36 2.54 13.39
N ASN A 114 -13.50 2.67 12.69
CA ASN A 114 -14.81 2.19 13.17
C ASN A 114 -14.97 0.68 13.08
N MET A 115 -14.26 -0.04 12.21
CA MET A 115 -14.25 -1.50 12.23
C MET A 115 -13.38 -2.03 13.38
N THR A 116 -12.34 -1.28 13.75
CA THR A 116 -11.53 -1.55 14.96
C THR A 116 -12.32 -1.23 16.24
N LYS A 117 -13.07 -0.11 16.28
CA LYS A 117 -13.85 0.32 17.44
C LYS A 117 -15.25 -0.30 17.53
N GLY A 118 -15.84 -0.68 16.40
CA GLY A 118 -17.22 -1.12 16.25
C GLY A 118 -17.41 -2.61 16.01
N ASN A 119 -16.34 -3.41 16.04
CA ASN A 119 -16.45 -4.87 16.12
C ASN A 119 -16.61 -5.27 17.61
N PRO A 120 -17.81 -5.64 18.09
CA PRO A 120 -18.03 -6.05 19.48
C PRO A 120 -17.29 -7.35 19.89
N LEU A 121 -16.58 -8.00 18.95
CA LEU A 121 -15.62 -9.06 19.23
C LEU A 121 -14.20 -8.56 19.51
N ALA A 122 -13.82 -7.36 19.05
CA ALA A 122 -12.48 -6.78 19.26
C ALA A 122 -12.34 -6.09 20.62
N SER A 123 -13.44 -5.60 21.19
CA SER A 123 -13.51 -4.92 22.48
C SER A 123 -13.97 -5.82 23.64
N MET A 124 -14.07 -7.14 23.44
CA MET A 124 -14.34 -8.08 24.53
C MET A 124 -13.10 -8.20 25.44
N PRO A 125 -13.22 -7.90 26.75
CA PRO A 125 -12.11 -8.04 27.69
C PRO A 125 -11.69 -9.51 27.76
N GLY A 126 -10.49 -9.81 27.26
CA GLY A 126 -9.93 -11.18 27.18
C GLY A 126 -9.43 -11.59 25.80
N MET A 127 -9.84 -10.90 24.71
CA MET A 127 -9.34 -11.18 23.36
C MET A 127 -7.92 -10.66 23.12
N ASP A 128 -7.51 -9.54 23.74
CA ASP A 128 -6.11 -9.07 23.67
C ASP A 128 -5.16 -10.02 24.41
N ALA A 129 -5.58 -10.57 25.55
CA ALA A 129 -4.83 -11.59 26.26
C ALA A 129 -4.76 -12.89 25.46
N MET A 130 -5.85 -13.29 24.79
CA MET A 130 -5.90 -14.48 23.93
C MET A 130 -5.09 -14.30 22.63
N ARG A 131 -5.07 -13.09 22.03
CA ARG A 131 -4.22 -12.76 20.88
C ARG A 131 -2.76 -12.71 21.26
N ALA A 132 -2.41 -12.06 22.37
CA ALA A 132 -1.04 -12.07 22.89
C ALA A 132 -0.58 -13.51 23.22
N GLN A 133 -1.49 -14.35 23.74
CA GLN A 133 -1.22 -15.77 23.96
C GLN A 133 -1.11 -16.55 22.65
N GLN A 134 -1.94 -16.29 21.64
CA GLN A 134 -1.85 -16.91 20.31
C GLN A 134 -0.59 -16.48 19.57
N GLU A 135 -0.19 -15.21 19.61
CA GLU A 135 1.07 -14.73 19.05
C GLU A 135 2.27 -15.31 19.79
N ALA A 136 2.25 -15.38 21.12
CA ALA A 136 3.32 -16.01 21.89
C ALA A 136 3.41 -17.52 21.58
N PHE A 137 2.27 -18.20 21.41
CA PHE A 137 2.20 -19.60 21.03
C PHE A 137 2.65 -19.85 19.59
N LEU A 138 2.19 -19.04 18.63
CA LEU A 138 2.64 -19.07 17.24
C LEU A 138 4.11 -18.75 17.15
N LYS A 139 4.62 -17.76 17.88
CA LYS A 139 6.04 -17.41 17.94
C LYS A 139 6.87 -18.50 18.61
N ALA A 140 6.32 -19.23 19.58
CA ALA A 140 6.98 -20.40 20.15
C ALA A 140 6.99 -21.59 19.18
N MET A 141 5.91 -21.78 18.40
CA MET A 141 5.80 -22.86 17.40
C MET A 141 6.63 -22.59 16.13
N THR A 142 6.59 -21.35 15.62
CA THR A 142 7.34 -20.89 14.44
C THR A 142 8.76 -20.46 14.78
N GLY A 143 9.02 -20.04 16.02
CA GLY A 143 10.36 -19.79 16.54
C GLY A 143 11.16 -21.08 16.77
N GLY A 144 10.51 -22.25 16.81
CA GLY A 144 11.17 -23.55 16.67
C GLY A 144 11.54 -23.90 15.22
N PHE A 145 11.03 -23.17 14.23
CA PHE A 145 11.28 -23.39 12.80
C PHE A 145 12.15 -22.29 12.17
N GLY A 146 12.46 -21.21 12.91
CA GLY A 146 13.25 -20.06 12.46
C GLY A 146 14.78 -20.26 12.49
N GLY A 147 15.25 -21.50 12.70
CA GLY A 147 16.69 -21.83 12.74
C GLY A 147 17.31 -22.17 11.38
N MET A 148 16.54 -22.22 10.29
CA MET A 148 17.05 -22.68 8.99
C MET A 148 16.64 -21.75 7.86
N THR A 149 17.47 -20.75 7.58
CA THR A 149 17.79 -20.15 6.26
C THR A 149 18.59 -18.85 6.51
N SER A 150 19.94 -18.87 6.52
CA SER A 150 20.73 -18.68 5.29
C SER A 150 22.26 -18.91 5.51
N ALA A 151 22.73 -20.08 5.04
CA ALA A 151 23.99 -20.45 4.33
C ALA A 151 25.41 -19.97 4.78
N PRO A 152 26.53 -20.67 4.40
CA PRO A 152 26.67 -21.92 3.61
C PRO A 152 27.59 -23.01 4.24
N ALA A 153 27.63 -24.18 3.57
CA ALA A 153 28.62 -25.26 3.60
C ALA A 153 28.56 -26.32 4.73
N ARG A 154 27.94 -27.47 4.43
CA ARG A 154 28.62 -28.78 4.36
C ARG A 154 27.69 -29.83 3.73
N GLU A 155 28.25 -30.61 2.82
CA GLU A 155 27.66 -31.81 2.23
C GLU A 155 27.55 -32.92 3.27
N ASP A 156 26.61 -33.82 2.99
CA ASP A 156 26.33 -35.15 3.58
C ASP A 156 25.47 -35.21 4.86
N ASP A 157 24.51 -36.16 4.83
CA ASP A 157 23.59 -36.62 5.89
C ASP A 157 22.20 -35.94 6.07
N ALA A 158 21.39 -35.81 5.02
CA ALA A 158 19.96 -35.44 5.16
C ALA A 158 19.03 -36.16 4.16
N LYS A 159 19.12 -37.50 4.05
CA LYS A 159 18.20 -38.29 3.19
C LYS A 159 17.36 -39.34 3.90
N ASP A 160 17.67 -39.69 5.15
CA ASP A 160 16.99 -40.78 5.85
C ASP A 160 15.82 -40.30 6.73
N GLU A 161 15.91 -39.14 7.40
CA GLU A 161 14.84 -38.65 8.30
C GLU A 161 13.57 -38.22 7.56
N ASP A 162 13.69 -37.51 6.42
CA ASP A 162 12.54 -37.08 5.63
C ASP A 162 11.74 -38.27 5.04
N GLN A 163 12.39 -39.43 4.86
CA GLN A 163 11.75 -40.60 4.26
C GLN A 163 10.91 -41.38 5.28
N GLU A 164 11.39 -41.48 6.52
CA GLU A 164 10.63 -42.09 7.62
C GLU A 164 9.37 -41.28 7.97
N ASP A 165 9.47 -39.94 7.95
CA ASP A 165 8.34 -39.05 8.21
C ASP A 165 7.26 -39.15 7.12
N LEU A 166 7.65 -39.26 5.84
CA LEU A 166 6.71 -39.42 4.74
C LEU A 166 5.97 -40.77 4.79
N ASP A 167 6.65 -41.84 5.20
CA ASP A 167 6.04 -43.16 5.33
C ASP A 167 5.11 -43.24 6.55
N ALA A 168 5.44 -42.54 7.65
CA ALA A 168 4.56 -42.39 8.81
C ALA A 168 3.26 -41.64 8.43
N ILE A 169 3.36 -40.55 7.67
CA ILE A 169 2.22 -39.76 7.19
C ILE A 169 1.33 -40.59 6.26
N ARG A 170 1.92 -41.36 5.33
CA ARG A 170 1.16 -42.24 4.43
C ARG A 170 0.39 -43.31 5.19
N LYS A 171 1.00 -43.89 6.22
CA LYS A 171 0.37 -44.91 7.06
C LYS A 171 -0.84 -44.34 7.81
N GLN A 172 -0.72 -43.15 8.39
CA GLN A 172 -1.83 -42.47 9.06
C GLN A 172 -2.99 -42.14 8.11
N LEU A 173 -2.69 -41.74 6.87
CA LEU A 173 -3.69 -41.49 5.84
C LEU A 173 -4.46 -42.76 5.48
N SER A 174 -3.77 -43.91 5.36
CA SER A 174 -4.40 -45.19 5.07
C SER A 174 -5.33 -45.65 6.21
N GLU A 175 -4.90 -45.48 7.47
CA GLU A 175 -5.72 -45.84 8.64
C GLU A 175 -6.98 -44.96 8.76
N LEU A 176 -6.89 -43.69 8.37
CA LEU A 176 -8.03 -42.79 8.32
C LEU A 176 -9.01 -43.16 7.19
N GLN A 177 -8.49 -43.52 6.01
CA GLN A 177 -9.32 -44.01 4.90
C GLN A 177 -10.06 -45.31 5.27
N ASP A 178 -9.39 -46.23 5.97
CA ASP A 178 -9.99 -47.49 6.42
C ASP A 178 -11.04 -47.29 7.51
N LYS A 179 -10.86 -46.31 8.40
CA LYS A 179 -11.89 -45.94 9.39
C LYS A 179 -13.10 -45.31 8.70
N LEU A 180 -12.89 -44.44 7.72
CA LEU A 180 -13.97 -43.83 6.95
C LEU A 180 -14.76 -44.86 6.14
N SER A 181 -14.09 -45.83 5.50
CA SER A 181 -14.76 -46.87 4.72
C SER A 181 -15.57 -47.85 5.59
N LYS A 182 -15.12 -48.11 6.83
CA LYS A 182 -15.87 -48.90 7.83
C LYS A 182 -17.06 -48.16 8.45
N MET A 183 -17.05 -46.83 8.44
CA MET A 183 -18.18 -46.02 8.91
C MET A 183 -19.24 -45.79 7.83
N ASN A 184 -18.88 -45.91 6.55
CA ASN A 184 -19.77 -45.69 5.40
C ASN A 184 -20.41 -46.98 4.85
N LYS A 185 -20.35 -48.09 5.59
CA LYS A 185 -20.94 -49.39 5.24
C LYS A 185 -21.75 -49.91 6.41
#